data_AF-A0A821HAR4-F1
#
_entry.id   AF-A0A821HAR4-F1
#
_cell.length_a   1.000
_cell.length_b   1.000
_cell.length_c   1.000
_cell.angle_alpha   90.00
_cell.angle_beta   90.00
_cell.angle_gamma   90.00
#
_symmetry.space_group_name_H-M   'P 1'
#
loop_
_entity.id
_entity.type
_entity.pdbx_description
1 polymer ?
#
loop_
_entity_poly.entity_id
_entity_poly.type
_entity_poly.pdbx_seq_one_letter_code
_entity_poly.pdbx_strand_id
1 'polypeptide(L)'
;MESSLYNSIYQRVSSEVHNDEQFCTYLAEICTDSNSHCDDLRDIIDTMFKTSYPNISETRRQHIIYSLLDMIEEHQQKKNKEINNTNNVEDDIDLSERIERDGECKLCGCTQRITIHHLIPKLILKRMRNSGKESVDVSKYLIEVCRPCHNEIHRIWPHNELAKDYQTVDMILDAPDIQPYLNWKRKRERTA
;
A
#
# COMPACT_ATOMS: atom_id res chain seq x y z
N MET A 1 -26.71 0.17 -5.58
CA MET A 1 -25.97 -1.02 -6.08
C MET A 1 -25.53 -1.78 -4.84
N GLU A 2 -26.27 -2.83 -4.49
CA GLU A 2 -25.94 -3.68 -3.34
C GLU A 2 -24.54 -4.28 -3.51
N SER A 3 -23.73 -4.28 -2.45
CA SER A 3 -22.35 -4.75 -2.50
C SER A 3 -22.30 -6.27 -2.80
N SER A 4 -21.25 -6.72 -3.49
CA SER A 4 -21.00 -8.16 -3.75
C SER A 4 -21.05 -9.01 -2.46
N LEU A 5 -20.62 -8.43 -1.33
CA LEU A 5 -20.67 -9.03 -0.01
C LEU A 5 -22.10 -9.24 0.51
N TYR A 6 -22.97 -8.22 0.38
CA TYR A 6 -24.36 -8.27 0.84
C TYR A 6 -25.10 -9.48 0.26
N ASN A 7 -25.02 -9.65 -1.07
CA ASN A 7 -25.68 -10.74 -1.78
C ASN A 7 -25.11 -12.11 -1.39
N SER A 8 -23.79 -12.19 -1.16
CA SER A 8 -23.13 -13.44 -0.75
C SER A 8 -23.57 -13.87 0.66
N ILE A 9 -23.64 -12.92 1.60
CA ILE A 9 -24.12 -13.15 2.97
C ILE A 9 -25.59 -13.56 2.96
N TYR A 10 -26.43 -12.84 2.21
CA TYR A 10 -27.85 -13.14 2.09
C TYR A 10 -28.09 -14.58 1.65
N GLN A 11 -27.44 -15.01 0.55
CA GLN A 11 -27.60 -16.38 0.03
C GLN A 11 -27.13 -17.45 1.01
N ARG A 12 -25.99 -17.20 1.69
CA ARG A 12 -25.43 -18.13 2.68
C ARG A 12 -26.39 -18.36 3.85
N VAL A 13 -27.01 -17.30 4.36
CA VAL A 13 -27.93 -17.36 5.50
C VAL A 13 -29.30 -17.90 5.09
N SER A 14 -29.81 -17.53 3.91
CA SER A 14 -31.11 -18.00 3.38
C SER A 14 -31.23 -19.53 3.39
N SER A 15 -30.12 -20.23 3.08
CA SER A 15 -30.05 -21.69 3.12
C SER A 15 -30.17 -22.31 4.52
N GLU A 16 -29.93 -21.54 5.59
CA GLU A 16 -29.95 -22.00 6.99
C GLU A 16 -31.24 -21.63 7.72
N VAL A 17 -31.92 -20.57 7.27
CA VAL A 17 -33.11 -20.00 7.94
C VAL A 17 -34.40 -20.18 7.13
N HIS A 18 -34.45 -21.16 6.22
CA HIS A 18 -35.63 -21.47 5.40
C HIS A 18 -36.17 -20.27 4.60
N ASN A 19 -35.26 -19.43 4.08
CA ASN A 19 -35.59 -18.21 3.31
C ASN A 19 -36.40 -17.15 4.09
N ASP A 20 -36.12 -16.98 5.39
CA ASP A 20 -36.58 -15.80 6.13
C ASP A 20 -35.91 -14.53 5.57
N GLU A 21 -36.60 -13.87 4.64
CA GLU A 21 -36.08 -12.69 3.93
C GLU A 21 -35.74 -11.55 4.90
N GLN A 22 -36.57 -11.34 5.93
CA GLN A 22 -36.37 -10.25 6.89
C GLN A 22 -35.10 -10.46 7.71
N PHE A 23 -34.89 -11.69 8.20
CA PHE A 23 -33.67 -12.03 8.94
C PHE A 23 -32.42 -11.95 8.05
N CYS A 24 -32.52 -12.46 6.81
CA CYS A 24 -31.39 -12.47 5.87
C CYS A 24 -30.98 -11.04 5.48
N THR A 25 -31.93 -10.16 5.18
CA THR A 25 -31.67 -8.76 4.87
C THR A 25 -31.04 -8.05 6.07
N TYR A 26 -31.64 -8.17 7.25
CA TYR A 26 -31.15 -7.47 8.44
C TYR A 26 -29.73 -7.91 8.84
N LEU A 27 -29.45 -9.21 8.77
CA LEU A 27 -28.11 -9.74 9.05
C LEU A 27 -27.11 -9.28 7.98
N ALA A 28 -27.48 -9.29 6.70
CA ALA A 28 -26.61 -8.81 5.63
C ALA A 28 -26.30 -7.30 5.74
N GLU A 29 -27.26 -6.48 6.19
CA GLU A 29 -27.05 -5.07 6.47
C GLU A 29 -26.05 -4.86 7.61
N ILE A 30 -26.24 -5.54 8.75
CA ILE A 30 -25.33 -5.44 9.91
C ILE A 30 -23.90 -5.83 9.53
N CYS A 31 -23.74 -6.94 8.80
CA CYS A 31 -22.44 -7.45 8.40
C CYS A 31 -21.73 -6.61 7.34
N THR A 32 -22.45 -5.71 6.65
CA THR A 32 -21.88 -4.83 5.62
C THR A 32 -21.73 -3.38 6.07
N ASP A 33 -22.20 -3.04 7.28
CA ASP A 33 -22.01 -1.71 7.86
C ASP A 33 -20.52 -1.44 8.15
N SER A 34 -20.07 -0.25 7.78
CA SER A 34 -18.67 0.17 7.78
C SER A 34 -18.16 0.58 9.17
N ASN A 35 -19.03 0.64 10.18
CA ASN A 35 -18.71 1.11 11.54
C ASN A 35 -18.49 -0.01 12.57
N SER A 36 -18.69 -1.28 12.21
CA SER A 36 -18.66 -2.41 13.15
C SER A 36 -17.31 -3.12 13.16
N HIS A 37 -16.71 -3.33 14.34
CA HIS A 37 -15.49 -4.15 14.49
C HIS A 37 -15.82 -5.65 14.41
N CYS A 38 -14.88 -6.48 13.92
CA CYS A 38 -15.11 -7.92 13.68
C CYS A 38 -15.49 -8.69 14.96
N ASP A 39 -14.86 -8.33 16.09
CA ASP A 39 -15.14 -8.96 17.39
C ASP A 39 -16.56 -8.67 17.89
N ASP A 40 -17.10 -7.48 17.59
CA ASP A 40 -18.47 -7.08 17.95
C ASP A 40 -19.52 -7.82 17.09
N LEU A 41 -19.20 -8.10 15.82
CA LEU A 41 -20.11 -8.78 14.90
C LEU A 41 -20.39 -10.23 15.30
N ARG A 42 -19.39 -10.94 15.82
CA ARG A 42 -19.55 -12.33 16.26
C ARG A 42 -20.63 -12.46 17.33
N ASP A 43 -20.58 -11.59 18.34
CA ASP A 43 -21.49 -11.63 19.49
C ASP A 43 -22.91 -11.18 19.10
N ILE A 44 -23.02 -10.19 18.20
CA ILE A 44 -24.29 -9.74 17.64
C ILE A 44 -24.96 -10.87 16.84
N ILE A 45 -24.24 -11.50 15.91
CA ILE A 45 -24.79 -12.59 15.07
C ILE A 45 -25.20 -13.78 15.94
N ASP A 46 -24.37 -14.19 16.91
CA ASP A 46 -24.70 -15.28 17.83
C ASP A 46 -25.96 -14.98 18.66
N THR A 47 -26.11 -13.74 19.14
CA THR A 47 -27.31 -13.30 19.87
C THR A 47 -28.56 -13.30 18.99
N MET A 48 -28.45 -12.85 17.74
CA MET A 48 -29.55 -12.87 16.79
C MET A 48 -30.03 -14.29 16.47
N PHE A 49 -29.11 -15.22 16.19
CA PHE A 49 -29.47 -16.61 15.94
C PHE A 49 -30.07 -17.29 17.17
N LYS A 50 -29.54 -17.03 18.37
CA LYS A 50 -30.12 -17.54 19.62
C LYS A 50 -31.54 -17.05 19.87
N THR A 51 -31.84 -15.80 19.50
CA THR A 51 -33.13 -15.16 19.72
C THR A 51 -34.17 -15.62 18.69
N SER A 52 -33.81 -15.60 17.41
CA SER A 52 -34.74 -15.92 16.32
C SER A 52 -34.86 -17.41 16.02
N TYR A 53 -33.79 -18.19 16.25
CA TYR A 53 -33.73 -19.62 15.93
C TYR A 53 -33.11 -20.46 17.06
N PRO A 54 -33.76 -20.53 18.24
CA PRO A 54 -33.23 -21.24 19.41
C PRO A 54 -33.03 -22.75 19.19
N ASN A 55 -33.69 -23.33 18.18
CA ASN A 55 -33.61 -24.75 17.84
C ASN A 55 -32.37 -25.12 17.01
N ILE A 56 -31.59 -24.15 16.52
CA ILE A 56 -30.32 -24.42 15.83
C ILE A 56 -29.28 -24.86 16.85
N SER A 57 -28.66 -26.02 16.61
CA SER A 57 -27.62 -26.55 17.51
C SER A 57 -26.43 -25.59 17.61
N GLU A 58 -25.78 -25.56 18.77
CA GLU A 58 -24.63 -24.70 19.00
C GLU A 58 -23.53 -24.89 17.96
N THR A 59 -23.20 -26.13 17.62
CA THR A 59 -22.21 -26.46 16.59
C THR A 59 -22.60 -25.89 15.23
N ARG A 60 -23.88 -26.01 14.83
CA ARG A 60 -24.36 -25.50 13.54
C ARG A 60 -24.34 -23.98 13.51
N ARG A 61 -24.80 -23.34 14.58
CA ARG A 61 -24.78 -21.88 14.74
C ARG A 61 -23.35 -21.34 14.65
N GLN A 62 -22.40 -21.94 15.37
CA GLN A 62 -20.99 -21.57 15.32
C GLN A 62 -20.40 -21.74 13.91
N HIS A 63 -20.70 -22.84 13.22
CA HIS A 63 -20.26 -23.02 11.82
C HIS A 63 -20.79 -21.93 10.88
N ILE A 64 -22.05 -21.50 11.06
CA ILE A 64 -22.61 -20.40 10.27
C ILE A 64 -21.88 -19.09 10.58
N ILE A 65 -21.66 -18.78 11.87
CA ILE A 65 -20.96 -17.57 12.31
C ILE A 65 -19.54 -17.51 11.73
N TYR A 66 -18.72 -18.55 11.91
CA TYR A 66 -17.35 -18.55 11.39
C TYR A 66 -17.34 -18.44 9.87
N SER A 67 -18.22 -19.15 9.17
CA SER A 67 -18.35 -19.05 7.72
C SER A 67 -18.68 -17.62 7.27
N LEU A 68 -19.50 -16.87 8.02
CA LEU A 68 -19.82 -15.48 7.71
C LEU A 68 -18.66 -14.53 8.02
N LEU A 69 -17.99 -14.73 9.15
CA LEU A 69 -16.81 -13.93 9.52
C LEU A 69 -15.68 -14.11 8.51
N ASP A 70 -15.41 -15.34 8.06
CA ASP A 70 -14.43 -15.63 7.00
C ASP A 70 -14.79 -14.90 5.70
N MET A 71 -16.07 -14.92 5.28
CA MET A 71 -16.53 -14.21 4.09
C MET A 71 -16.36 -12.69 4.20
N ILE A 72 -16.64 -12.13 5.38
CA ILE A 72 -16.45 -10.70 5.67
C ILE A 72 -14.97 -10.36 5.67
N GLU A 73 -14.14 -11.16 6.33
CA GLU A 73 -12.70 -10.96 6.39
C GLU A 73 -12.07 -11.05 5.00
N GLU A 74 -12.41 -12.06 4.19
CA GLU A 74 -11.96 -12.18 2.81
C GLU A 74 -12.37 -10.96 1.97
N HIS A 75 -13.60 -10.47 2.14
CA HIS A 75 -14.07 -9.31 1.41
C HIS A 75 -13.44 -8.01 1.92
N GLN A 76 -13.13 -7.90 3.20
CA GLN A 76 -12.34 -6.80 3.77
C GLN A 76 -10.89 -6.88 3.30
N GLN A 77 -10.30 -8.07 3.15
CA GLN A 77 -8.96 -8.26 2.59
C GLN A 77 -8.94 -7.96 1.09
N LYS A 78 -9.97 -8.36 0.31
CA LYS A 78 -10.14 -8.00 -1.11
C LYS A 78 -10.38 -6.50 -1.27
N LYS A 79 -11.26 -5.91 -0.46
CA LYS A 79 -11.49 -4.46 -0.42
C LYS A 79 -10.25 -3.72 0.06
N ASN A 80 -9.48 -4.24 1.01
CA ASN A 80 -8.20 -3.65 1.42
C ASN A 80 -7.13 -3.85 0.35
N LYS A 81 -7.14 -4.94 -0.43
CA LYS A 81 -6.29 -5.11 -1.61
C LYS A 81 -6.69 -4.17 -2.73
N GLU A 82 -7.98 -3.98 -2.99
CA GLU A 82 -8.54 -3.07 -4.01
C GLU A 82 -8.44 -1.61 -3.58
N ILE A 83 -8.61 -1.28 -2.31
CA ILE A 83 -8.31 0.03 -1.71
C ILE A 83 -6.81 0.21 -1.67
N ASN A 84 -6.00 -0.80 -1.36
CA ASN A 84 -4.57 -0.70 -1.62
C ASN A 84 -4.29 -0.59 -3.11
N ASN A 85 -5.16 -1.06 -4.01
CA ASN A 85 -5.02 -0.95 -5.46
C ASN A 85 -5.66 0.34 -6.06
N THR A 86 -6.44 1.10 -5.28
CA THR A 86 -7.14 2.33 -5.67
C THR A 86 -6.57 3.54 -4.92
N ASN A 87 -6.15 3.34 -3.67
CA ASN A 87 -5.05 4.06 -3.02
C ASN A 87 -3.68 3.58 -3.55
N ASN A 88 -3.65 2.58 -4.44
CA ASN A 88 -2.73 2.60 -5.57
C ASN A 88 -3.38 3.48 -6.68
N VAL A 89 -3.76 4.72 -6.38
CA VAL A 89 -2.82 5.78 -6.76
C VAL A 89 -1.51 5.49 -6.05
N GLU A 90 -0.76 4.52 -6.61
CA GLU A 90 0.67 4.52 -6.44
C GLU A 90 0.95 5.88 -7.01
N ASP A 91 1.27 6.83 -6.13
CA ASP A 91 2.05 7.97 -6.56
C ASP A 91 3.05 7.35 -7.54
N ASP A 92 3.00 7.81 -8.80
CA ASP A 92 3.68 7.35 -10.04
C ASP A 92 5.21 7.08 -9.89
N ILE A 93 5.67 7.22 -8.66
CA ILE A 93 6.94 7.30 -7.99
C ILE A 93 7.41 5.90 -7.54
N ASP A 94 6.55 4.99 -7.06
CA ASP A 94 7.00 3.65 -6.60
C ASP A 94 7.27 2.67 -7.76
N LEU A 95 6.44 2.69 -8.81
CA LEU A 95 6.70 1.92 -10.03
C LEU A 95 7.97 2.42 -10.75
N SER A 96 8.26 3.71 -10.63
CA SER A 96 9.41 4.38 -11.24
C SER A 96 10.77 3.84 -10.76
N GLU A 97 10.88 3.39 -9.51
CA GLU A 97 12.13 2.80 -8.97
C GLU A 97 12.49 1.45 -9.61
N ARG A 98 11.49 0.71 -10.11
CA ARG A 98 11.67 -0.63 -10.72
C ARG A 98 11.78 -0.58 -12.24
N ILE A 99 11.50 0.57 -12.84
CA ILE A 99 11.64 0.76 -14.29
C ILE A 99 13.12 1.01 -14.58
N GLU A 100 13.81 -0.06 -14.96
CA GLU A 100 15.13 0.07 -15.57
C GLU A 100 14.97 0.50 -17.03
N ARG A 101 15.47 1.68 -17.38
CA ARG A 101 15.49 2.19 -18.76
C ARG A 101 16.90 2.61 -19.16
N ASP A 102 17.18 2.64 -20.46
CA ASP A 102 18.42 3.27 -20.93
C ASP A 102 18.30 4.79 -20.81
N GLY A 103 19.32 5.43 -20.24
CA GLY A 103 19.34 6.86 -20.04
C GLY A 103 20.68 7.36 -19.52
N GLU A 104 20.84 8.68 -19.48
CA GLU A 104 22.05 9.32 -18.95
C GLU A 104 21.95 9.47 -17.44
N CYS A 105 22.88 8.86 -16.70
CA CYS A 105 22.94 8.97 -15.24
C CYS A 105 23.23 10.43 -14.83
N LYS A 106 22.36 11.02 -14.00
CA LYS A 106 22.49 12.42 -13.55
C LYS A 106 23.67 12.71 -12.64
N LEU A 107 24.35 11.67 -12.12
CA LEU A 107 25.58 11.83 -11.36
C LEU A 107 26.83 11.64 -12.22
N CYS A 108 26.99 10.48 -12.86
CA CYS A 108 28.21 10.18 -13.60
C CYS A 108 28.19 10.65 -15.07
N GLY A 109 27.03 10.99 -15.64
CA GLY A 109 26.88 11.43 -17.03
C GLY A 109 26.99 10.30 -18.08
N CYS A 110 27.00 9.05 -17.66
CA CYS A 110 27.15 7.91 -18.57
C CYS A 110 25.78 7.36 -18.99
N THR A 111 25.62 7.09 -20.28
CA THR A 111 24.42 6.46 -20.86
C THR A 111 24.42 4.96 -20.59
N GLN A 112 23.51 4.49 -19.74
CA GLN A 112 23.36 3.08 -19.37
C GLN A 112 21.97 2.81 -18.76
N ARG A 113 21.75 1.61 -18.23
CA ARG A 113 20.55 1.31 -17.42
C ARG A 113 20.50 2.20 -16.18
N ILE A 114 19.49 3.06 -16.11
CA ILE A 114 19.20 3.95 -14.99
C ILE A 114 18.00 3.44 -14.17
N THR A 115 18.01 3.83 -12.91
CA THR A 115 16.99 3.60 -11.89
C THR A 115 16.62 4.96 -11.29
N ILE A 116 15.44 5.06 -10.68
CA ILE A 116 15.04 6.25 -9.93
C ILE A 116 15.43 6.09 -8.46
N HIS A 117 16.09 7.11 -7.91
CA HIS A 117 16.49 7.17 -6.51
C HIS A 117 15.76 8.34 -5.82
N HIS A 118 15.29 8.12 -4.59
CA HIS A 118 14.58 9.12 -3.79
C HIS A 118 15.52 9.77 -2.80
N LEU A 119 15.78 11.07 -2.96
CA LEU A 119 16.65 11.84 -2.06
C LEU A 119 16.01 12.05 -0.68
N ILE A 120 14.69 12.07 -0.62
CA ILE A 120 13.92 12.09 0.62
C ILE A 120 13.12 10.78 0.74
N PRO A 121 13.27 10.03 1.86
CA PRO A 121 12.52 8.81 2.09
C PRO A 121 11.01 8.98 1.93
N LYS A 122 10.36 8.01 1.28
CA LYS A 122 8.91 8.00 1.00
C LYS A 122 8.05 8.26 2.24
N LEU A 123 8.45 7.71 3.40
CA LEU A 123 7.72 7.92 4.65
C LEU A 123 7.72 9.39 5.09
N ILE A 124 8.80 10.13 4.82
CA ILE A 124 8.90 11.57 5.10
C ILE A 124 8.04 12.34 4.10
N LEU A 125 8.10 12.00 2.80
CA LEU A 125 7.26 12.62 1.77
C LEU A 125 5.75 12.43 2.05
N LYS A 126 5.33 11.24 2.48
CA LYS A 126 3.94 10.95 2.86
C LYS A 126 3.48 11.80 4.05
N ARG A 127 4.35 11.98 5.06
CA ARG A 127 4.06 12.89 6.19
C ARG A 127 3.97 14.34 5.76
N MET A 128 4.83 14.80 4.84
CA MET A 128 4.79 16.16 4.31
C MET A 128 3.47 16.43 3.57
N ARG A 129 3.01 15.51 2.71
CA ARG A 129 1.72 15.62 1.99
C ARG A 129 0.52 15.63 2.93
N ASN A 130 0.55 14.82 3.99
CA ASN A 130 -0.54 14.72 4.96
C ASN A 130 -0.57 15.86 5.98
N SER A 131 0.42 16.77 5.97
CA SER A 131 0.53 17.84 6.96
C SER A 131 -0.36 19.07 6.69
N GLY A 132 -1.16 19.05 5.61
CA GLY A 132 -2.11 20.13 5.28
C GLY A 132 -1.48 21.45 4.83
N LYS A 133 -0.16 21.52 4.74
CA LYS A 133 0.59 22.60 4.07
C LYS A 133 0.60 22.34 2.56
N GLU A 134 0.78 23.40 1.78
CA GLU A 134 0.88 23.42 0.30
C GLU A 134 1.41 22.11 -0.29
N SER A 135 0.78 21.66 -1.39
CA SER A 135 1.15 20.43 -2.10
C SER A 135 2.65 20.43 -2.42
N VAL A 136 3.40 19.57 -1.72
CA VAL A 136 4.84 19.41 -1.94
C VAL A 136 5.06 18.70 -3.27
N ASP A 137 5.75 19.35 -4.20
CA ASP A 137 6.18 18.75 -5.46
C ASP A 137 7.31 17.74 -5.18
N VAL A 138 6.90 16.48 -5.06
CA VAL A 138 7.76 15.33 -4.76
C VAL A 138 8.71 14.97 -5.89
N SER A 139 8.44 15.40 -7.13
CA SER A 139 9.28 15.10 -8.29
C SER A 139 10.68 15.70 -8.17
N LYS A 140 10.82 16.80 -7.41
CA LYS A 140 12.08 17.49 -7.13
C LYS A 140 13.07 16.66 -6.31
N TYR A 141 12.59 15.62 -5.63
CA TYR A 141 13.41 14.73 -4.80
C TYR A 141 13.74 13.42 -5.52
N LEU A 142 13.47 13.31 -6.82
CA LEU A 142 13.76 12.16 -7.65
C LEU A 142 15.02 12.43 -8.49
N ILE A 143 15.89 11.44 -8.56
CA ILE A 143 17.06 11.49 -9.44
C ILE A 143 17.21 10.19 -10.23
N GLU A 144 17.47 10.32 -11.53
CA GLU A 144 17.77 9.18 -12.40
C GLU A 144 19.26 8.86 -12.36
N VAL A 145 19.59 7.70 -11.81
CA VAL A 145 20.98 7.26 -11.62
C VAL A 145 21.19 5.83 -12.05
N CYS A 146 22.38 5.52 -12.55
CA CYS A 146 22.75 4.13 -12.79
C CYS A 146 22.90 3.37 -11.47
N ARG A 147 22.71 2.05 -11.52
CA ARG A 147 22.79 1.18 -10.33
C ARG A 147 24.09 1.32 -9.52
N PRO A 148 25.29 1.47 -10.13
CA PRO A 148 26.50 1.76 -9.37
C PRO A 148 26.46 3.08 -8.59
N CYS A 149 25.92 4.14 -9.19
CA CYS A 149 25.79 5.45 -8.53
C CYS A 149 24.71 5.40 -7.43
N HIS A 150 23.61 4.70 -7.67
CA HIS A 150 22.58 4.44 -6.67
C HIS A 150 23.19 3.80 -5.41
N ASN A 151 23.93 2.70 -5.59
CA ASN A 151 24.58 2.01 -4.48
C ASN A 151 25.57 2.91 -3.74
N GLU A 152 26.28 3.77 -4.47
CA GLU A 152 27.25 4.70 -3.87
C GLU A 152 26.57 5.76 -2.99
N ILE A 153 25.42 6.31 -3.41
CA ILE A 153 24.65 7.25 -2.59
C ILE A 153 24.34 6.64 -1.22
N HIS A 154 23.80 5.41 -1.20
CA HIS A 154 23.49 4.70 0.06
C HIS A 154 24.73 4.26 0.85
N ARG A 155 25.90 4.17 0.19
CA ARG A 155 27.17 3.85 0.84
C ARG A 155 27.74 5.06 1.58
N ILE A 156 27.59 6.25 1.01
CA ILE A 156 28.15 7.50 1.56
C ILE A 156 27.20 8.10 2.60
N TRP A 157 25.90 8.23 2.27
CA TRP A 157 24.95 8.93 3.12
C TRP A 157 23.81 8.00 3.57
N PRO A 158 23.55 7.89 4.89
CA PRO A 158 22.33 7.27 5.39
C PRO A 158 21.12 8.15 5.04
N HIS A 159 19.93 7.55 5.03
CA HIS A 159 18.68 8.19 4.61
C HIS A 159 18.38 9.53 5.30
N ASN A 160 18.74 9.69 6.58
CA ASN A 160 18.49 10.90 7.35
C ASN A 160 19.41 12.06 6.93
N GLU A 161 20.66 11.76 6.59
CA GLU A 161 21.64 12.76 6.14
C GLU A 161 21.33 13.21 4.72
N LEU A 162 21.06 12.25 3.83
CA LEU A 162 20.63 12.55 2.46
C LEU A 162 19.39 13.43 2.41
N ALA A 163 18.38 13.10 3.22
CA ALA A 163 17.13 13.85 3.27
C ALA A 163 17.26 15.24 3.90
N LYS A 164 18.35 15.54 4.60
CA LYS A 164 18.55 16.81 5.32
C LYS A 164 19.47 17.73 4.54
N ASP A 165 20.60 17.19 4.08
CA ASP A 165 21.72 17.97 3.59
C ASP A 165 21.92 17.83 2.06
N TYR A 166 21.29 16.84 1.41
CA TYR A 166 21.49 16.50 -0.01
C TYR A 166 20.17 16.23 -0.75
N GLN A 167 19.25 17.19 -0.68
CA GLN A 167 17.88 17.04 -1.20
C GLN A 167 17.73 17.25 -2.71
N THR A 168 18.79 17.66 -3.41
CA THR A 168 18.78 17.88 -4.86
C THR A 168 20.00 17.25 -5.54
N VAL A 169 19.92 17.07 -6.86
CA VAL A 169 21.03 16.58 -7.68
C VAL A 169 22.25 17.48 -7.55
N ASP A 170 22.06 18.81 -7.59
CA ASP A 170 23.14 19.77 -7.50
C ASP A 170 23.86 19.68 -6.15
N MET A 171 23.12 19.52 -5.04
CA MET A 171 23.71 19.33 -3.71
C MET A 171 24.58 18.07 -3.65
N ILE A 172 24.18 16.99 -4.32
CA ILE A 172 24.99 15.76 -4.41
C ILE A 172 26.23 16.01 -5.28
N LEU A 173 26.06 16.66 -6.43
CA LEU A 173 27.15 16.95 -7.35
C LEU A 173 28.21 17.88 -6.77
N ASP A 174 27.83 18.76 -5.84
CA ASP A 174 28.74 19.65 -5.11
C ASP A 174 29.34 19.03 -3.84
N ALA A 175 28.79 17.88 -3.39
CA ALA A 175 29.24 17.26 -2.16
C ALA A 175 30.69 16.73 -2.29
N PRO A 176 31.60 17.06 -1.35
CA PRO A 176 33.00 16.64 -1.44
C PRO A 176 33.18 15.13 -1.33
N ASP A 177 32.30 14.45 -0.58
CA ASP A 177 32.44 13.03 -0.24
C ASP A 177 32.25 12.10 -1.46
N ILE A 178 31.42 12.50 -2.43
CA ILE A 178 31.15 11.72 -3.64
C ILE A 178 32.12 12.04 -4.79
N GLN A 179 32.87 13.15 -4.73
CA GLN A 179 33.79 13.55 -5.81
C GLN A 179 34.84 12.50 -6.16
N PRO A 180 35.51 11.83 -5.19
CA PRO A 180 36.50 10.80 -5.51
C PRO A 180 35.91 9.67 -6.35
N TYR A 181 34.69 9.24 -6.01
CA TYR A 181 33.96 8.22 -6.74
C TYR A 181 33.58 8.69 -8.15
N LEU A 182 32.98 9.88 -8.29
CA LEU A 182 32.54 10.39 -9.60
C LEU A 182 33.71 10.58 -10.55
N ASN A 183 34.82 11.12 -10.06
CA ASN A 183 36.04 11.30 -10.86
C ASN A 183 36.59 9.96 -11.36
N TRP A 184 36.63 8.95 -10.48
CA TRP A 184 37.03 7.61 -10.83
C TRP A 184 36.08 6.94 -11.83
N LYS A 185 34.77 7.03 -11.60
CA LYS A 185 33.72 6.42 -12.44
C LYS A 185 33.74 7.02 -13.85
N ARG A 186 33.70 8.36 -13.96
CA ARG A 186 33.75 9.09 -15.24
C ARG A 186 35.01 8.74 -16.04
N LYS A 187 36.15 8.58 -15.37
CA LYS A 187 37.41 8.20 -16.03
C LYS A 187 37.35 6.79 -16.63
N ARG A 188 36.78 5.82 -15.90
CA ARG A 188 36.68 4.43 -16.37
C ARG A 188 35.74 4.28 -17.56
N GLU A 189 34.59 4.94 -17.53
CA GLU A 189 33.60 4.84 -18.61
C GLU A 189 34.05 5.55 -19.90
N ARG A 190 34.95 6.54 -19.84
CA ARG A 190 35.55 7.14 -21.04
C ARG A 190 36.56 6.22 -21.75
N THR A 191 36.97 5.13 -21.10
CA THR A 191 38.00 4.22 -21.59
C THR A 191 37.40 2.89 -22.10
N ALA A 192 36.08 2.72 -21.96
CA ALA A 192 35.32 1.57 -22.43
C ALA A 192 34.59 1.92 -23.74
#